data_AF-A0A1Q7BRH5-F1
#
_entry.id   AF-A0A1Q7BRH5-F1
#
_cell.length_a   1.000
_cell.length_b   1.000
_cell.length_c   1.000
_cell.angle_alpha   90.00
_cell.angle_beta   90.00
_cell.angle_gamma   90.00
#
_symmetry.space_group_name_H-M   'P 1'
#
loop_
_entity.id
_entity.type
_entity.pdbx_description
1 polymer ?
#
loop_
_entity_poly.entity_id
_entity_poly.type
_entity_poly.pdbx_seq_one_letter_code
_entity_poly.pdbx_strand_id
1 'polypeptide(L)'
;MVPLATSAAAECLKANVEGQIAQGQLTIGRARDAAGRPERPYILQLTSSFCLDADDPDDVVKSTRTIHVFPAQEKLAPTFRRLVGKPVAVRGSPFAAHTSHHHAPIVMQVSEISPR
;
A
#
# COMPACT_ATOMS: atom_id res chain seq x y z
N MET A 1 30.30 -23.28 12.50
CA MET A 1 29.22 -23.19 11.48
C MET A 1 28.27 -22.10 11.93
N VAL A 2 28.22 -20.99 11.20
CA VAL A 2 27.30 -19.87 11.49
C VAL A 2 25.98 -20.19 10.79
N PRO A 3 24.82 -20.19 11.47
CA PRO A 3 23.56 -20.43 10.80
C PRO A 3 23.28 -19.27 9.84
N LEU A 4 23.08 -19.59 8.57
CA LEU A 4 22.57 -18.67 7.56
C LEU A 4 21.19 -18.21 8.02
N ALA A 5 21.06 -16.90 8.29
CA ALA A 5 19.76 -16.29 8.55
C ALA A 5 18.87 -16.53 7.33
N THR A 6 17.81 -17.33 7.52
CA THR A 6 16.71 -17.40 6.57
C THR A 6 16.21 -15.98 6.37
N SER A 7 16.46 -15.39 5.21
CA SER A 7 15.80 -14.16 4.81
C SER A 7 14.31 -14.45 4.92
N ALA A 8 13.63 -13.83 5.89
CA ALA A 8 12.18 -13.86 5.94
C ALA A 8 11.70 -13.28 4.61
N ALA A 9 11.26 -14.13 3.70
CA ALA A 9 10.46 -13.67 2.58
C ALA A 9 9.31 -12.89 3.21
N ALA A 10 9.17 -11.62 2.85
CA ALA A 10 8.01 -10.86 3.29
C ALA A 10 6.78 -11.66 2.84
N GLU A 11 5.98 -12.12 3.80
CA GLU A 11 4.73 -12.80 3.49
C GLU A 11 3.91 -11.89 2.57
N CYS A 12 3.50 -12.40 1.41
CA CYS A 12 2.72 -11.62 0.47
C CYS A 12 1.40 -11.21 1.09
N LEU A 13 0.94 -10.00 0.77
CA LEU A 13 -0.44 -9.61 1.02
C LEU A 13 -1.35 -10.51 0.19
N LYS A 14 -2.53 -10.85 0.70
CA LYS A 14 -3.56 -11.57 -0.05
C LYS A 14 -4.50 -10.58 -0.72
N ALA A 15 -4.62 -10.66 -2.04
CA ALA A 15 -5.51 -9.81 -2.81
C ALA A 15 -6.97 -10.00 -2.40
N ASN A 16 -7.71 -8.90 -2.31
CA ASN A 16 -9.14 -8.84 -1.99
C ASN A 16 -9.52 -9.45 -0.62
N VAL A 17 -8.55 -9.64 0.27
CA VAL A 17 -8.77 -10.10 1.65
C VAL A 17 -8.68 -8.93 2.60
N GLU A 18 -9.68 -8.78 3.47
CA GLU A 18 -9.67 -7.74 4.52
C GLU A 18 -8.61 -8.01 5.60
N GLY A 19 -8.27 -6.95 6.33
CA GLY A 19 -7.41 -7.06 7.51
C GLY A 19 -5.92 -7.26 7.24
N GLN A 20 -5.48 -7.18 5.98
CA GLN A 20 -4.06 -7.24 5.63
C GLN A 20 -3.33 -6.00 6.17
N ILE A 21 -2.06 -6.17 6.57
CA ILE A 21 -1.30 -5.13 7.26
C ILE A 21 -0.04 -4.79 6.45
N ALA A 22 0.20 -3.50 6.27
CA ALA A 22 1.46 -2.99 5.73
C ALA A 22 2.00 -1.84 6.60
N GLN A 23 3.33 -1.68 6.61
CA GLN A 23 4.02 -0.65 7.37
C GLN A 23 4.96 0.13 6.49
N GLY A 24 5.06 1.43 6.74
CA GLY A 24 5.90 2.31 5.94
C GLY A 24 5.73 3.77 6.30
N GLN A 25 6.42 4.64 5.55
CA GLN A 25 6.23 6.08 5.66
C GLN A 25 5.07 6.52 4.76
N LEU A 26 4.07 7.19 5.32
CA LEU A 26 2.97 7.75 4.53
C LEU A 26 3.46 9.01 3.83
N THR A 27 3.33 9.08 2.51
CA THR A 27 3.74 10.23 1.70
C THR A 27 2.61 10.67 0.77
N ILE A 28 2.76 11.86 0.18
CA ILE A 28 1.87 12.33 -0.88
C ILE A 28 2.64 12.29 -2.20
N GLY A 29 2.15 11.50 -3.15
CA GLY A 29 2.65 11.47 -4.52
C GLY A 29 2.26 12.71 -5.31
N ARG A 30 2.90 12.88 -6.46
CA ARG A 30 2.53 13.86 -7.49
C ARG A 30 2.13 13.09 -8.72
N ALA A 31 0.86 13.13 -9.06
CA ALA A 31 0.32 12.44 -10.23
C ALA A 31 -0.57 13.37 -11.05
N ARG A 32 -1.06 12.87 -12.17
CA ARG A 32 -2.10 13.51 -12.99
C ARG A 32 -3.16 12.49 -13.33
N ASP A 33 -4.40 12.94 -13.40
CA ASP A 33 -5.50 12.12 -13.88
C ASP A 33 -5.50 12.03 -15.42
N ALA A 34 -6.45 11.27 -15.98
CA ALA A 34 -6.61 11.12 -17.43
C ALA A 34 -6.91 12.45 -18.16
N ALA A 35 -7.45 13.45 -17.46
CA ALA A 35 -7.69 14.80 -17.98
C ALA A 35 -6.50 15.76 -17.74
N GLY A 36 -5.37 15.25 -17.24
CA GLY A 36 -4.16 16.03 -16.95
C GLY A 36 -4.24 16.87 -15.68
N ARG A 37 -5.32 16.78 -14.90
CA ARG A 37 -5.49 17.53 -13.64
C ARG A 37 -4.57 16.95 -12.57
N PRO A 38 -3.95 17.77 -11.70
CA PRO A 38 -3.08 17.27 -10.65
C PRO A 38 -3.81 16.34 -9.67
N GLU A 39 -3.20 15.20 -9.38
CA GLU A 39 -3.62 14.27 -8.33
C GLU A 39 -2.56 14.18 -7.23
N ARG A 40 -3.03 13.95 -6.00
CA ARG A 40 -2.20 13.85 -4.79
C ARG A 40 -2.48 12.54 -4.06
N PRO A 41 -2.14 11.39 -4.65
CA PRO A 41 -2.39 10.09 -4.04
C PRO A 41 -1.56 9.92 -2.76
N TYR A 42 -2.10 9.22 -1.78
CA TYR A 42 -1.32 8.79 -0.63
C TYR A 42 -0.53 7.54 -0.98
N ILE A 43 0.80 7.59 -0.81
CA ILE A 43 1.67 6.47 -1.09
C ILE A 43 2.33 6.03 0.21
N LEU A 44 2.14 4.77 0.58
CA LEU A 44 2.88 4.14 1.66
C LEU A 44 4.22 3.65 1.10
N GLN A 45 5.31 4.28 1.51
CA GLN A 45 6.68 3.87 1.21
C GLN A 45 7.11 2.80 2.20
N LEU A 46 7.23 1.57 1.72
CA LEU A 46 7.47 0.39 2.57
C LEU A 46 8.93 0.33 3.03
N THR A 47 9.14 -0.08 4.27
CA THR A 47 10.48 -0.31 4.84
C THR A 47 11.20 -1.50 4.19
N SER A 48 10.43 -2.54 3.83
CA SER A 48 10.87 -3.70 3.06
C SER A 48 9.97 -3.91 1.84
N SER A 49 10.44 -4.67 0.84
CA SER A 49 9.58 -5.01 -0.30
C SER A 49 8.46 -5.95 0.11
N PHE A 50 7.27 -5.76 -0.45
CA PHE A 50 6.11 -6.65 -0.31
C PHE A 50 5.75 -7.27 -1.66
N CYS A 51 5.03 -8.38 -1.64
CA CYS A 51 4.36 -8.97 -2.79
C CYS A 51 2.85 -8.99 -2.58
N LEU A 52 2.09 -9.19 -3.65
CA LEU A 52 0.66 -9.47 -3.66
C LEU A 52 0.45 -10.85 -4.26
N ASP A 53 -0.21 -11.71 -3.51
CA ASP A 53 -0.65 -13.02 -3.94
C ASP A 53 -2.14 -12.96 -4.31
N ALA A 54 -2.49 -13.50 -5.47
CA ALA A 54 -3.79 -13.38 -6.09
C ALA A 54 -4.13 -14.67 -6.86
N ASP A 55 -5.43 -14.95 -7.01
CA ASP A 55 -5.89 -16.11 -7.78
C ASP A 55 -5.67 -15.93 -9.28
N ASP A 56 -5.83 -14.70 -9.79
CA ASP A 56 -5.52 -14.35 -11.17
C ASP A 56 -4.01 -14.06 -11.31
N PRO A 57 -3.28 -14.76 -12.20
CA PRO A 57 -1.88 -14.49 -12.46
C PRO A 57 -1.57 -13.04 -12.89
N ASP A 58 -2.51 -12.36 -13.54
CA ASP A 58 -2.34 -10.96 -13.97
C ASP A 58 -2.39 -9.97 -12.79
N ASP A 59 -2.94 -10.39 -11.64
CA ASP A 59 -3.03 -9.61 -10.41
C ASP A 59 -1.84 -9.84 -9.47
N VAL A 60 -0.95 -10.79 -9.78
CA VAL A 60 0.21 -11.11 -8.93
C VAL A 60 1.25 -10.01 -9.01
N VAL A 61 1.60 -9.43 -7.85
CA VAL A 61 2.72 -8.49 -7.73
C VAL A 61 3.89 -9.19 -7.07
N LYS A 62 4.94 -9.50 -7.85
CA LYS A 62 6.13 -10.22 -7.35
C LYS A 62 6.93 -9.44 -6.31
N SER A 63 7.01 -8.12 -6.44
CA SER A 63 7.72 -7.26 -5.50
C SER A 63 7.38 -5.79 -5.73
N THR A 64 7.15 -5.04 -4.66
CA THR A 64 7.02 -3.58 -4.68
C THR A 64 7.52 -2.97 -3.37
N ARG A 65 7.91 -1.69 -3.40
CA ARG A 65 8.22 -0.87 -2.22
C ARG A 65 7.19 0.23 -1.97
N THR A 66 6.11 0.26 -2.76
CA THR A 66 5.06 1.26 -2.66
C THR A 66 3.68 0.63 -2.72
N ILE A 67 2.78 1.16 -1.91
CA ILE A 67 1.35 0.85 -1.95
C ILE A 67 0.58 2.17 -2.07
N HIS A 68 -0.34 2.28 -3.03
CA HIS A 68 -1.28 3.38 -3.11
C HIS A 68 -2.39 3.12 -2.09
N VAL A 69 -2.50 3.97 -1.07
CA VAL A 69 -3.48 3.79 0.00
C VAL A 69 -4.57 4.85 -0.10
N PHE A 70 -5.80 4.47 0.21
CA PHE A 70 -6.91 5.42 0.34
C PHE A 70 -7.84 5.02 1.48
N PRO A 71 -8.51 5.97 2.15
CA PRO A 71 -9.39 5.66 3.26
C PRO A 71 -10.65 4.92 2.78
N ALA A 72 -11.00 3.80 3.44
CA ALA A 72 -12.24 3.07 3.19
C ALA A 72 -13.50 3.88 3.54
N GLN A 73 -13.37 4.85 4.44
CA GLN A 73 -14.45 5.72 4.93
C GLN A 73 -13.94 7.16 5.03
N GLU A 74 -14.75 8.15 4.63
CA GLU A 74 -14.38 9.57 4.62
C GLU A 74 -13.89 10.08 5.99
N LYS A 75 -14.43 9.53 7.08
CA LYS A 75 -14.03 9.87 8.46
C LYS A 75 -12.53 9.64 8.76
N LEU A 76 -11.84 8.80 7.98
CA LEU A 76 -10.40 8.56 8.11
C LEU A 76 -9.54 9.60 7.39
N ALA A 77 -10.11 10.39 6.46
CA ALA A 77 -9.35 11.36 5.68
C ALA A 77 -8.58 12.39 6.54
N PRO A 78 -9.12 12.93 7.65
CA PRO A 78 -8.36 13.81 8.54
C PRO A 78 -7.16 13.11 9.19
N THR A 79 -7.29 11.82 9.52
CA THR A 79 -6.19 11.03 10.10
C THR A 79 -5.09 10.79 9.07
N PHE A 80 -5.44 10.43 7.84
CA PHE A 80 -4.47 10.32 6.73
C PHE A 80 -3.67 11.60 6.56
N ARG A 81 -4.34 12.75 6.44
CA ARG A 81 -3.71 14.08 6.31
C ARG A 81 -2.72 14.36 7.45
N ARG A 82 -3.09 14.05 8.70
CA ARG A 82 -2.26 14.28 9.89
C ARG A 82 -1.02 13.39 9.93
N LEU A 83 -1.09 12.20 9.32
CA LEU A 83 -0.03 11.20 9.34
C LEU A 83 0.92 11.28 8.15
N VAL A 84 0.70 12.17 7.18
CA VAL A 84 1.64 12.41 6.09
C VAL A 84 3.01 12.79 6.64
N GLY A 85 4.05 12.17 6.08
CA GLY A 85 5.44 12.28 6.49
C GLY A 85 5.84 11.36 7.66
N LYS A 86 4.90 10.68 8.31
CA LYS A 86 5.16 9.83 9.48
C LYS A 86 5.25 8.34 9.12
N PRO A 87 6.00 7.54 9.89
CA PRO A 87 5.86 6.09 9.87
C PRO A 87 4.48 5.68 10.40
N VAL A 88 3.82 4.78 9.68
CA VAL A 88 2.47 4.30 10.00
C VAL A 88 2.35 2.79 9.79
N ALA A 89 1.34 2.21 10.42
CA ALA A 89 0.73 0.96 9.99
C ALA A 89 -0.63 1.25 9.37
N VAL A 90 -0.93 0.54 8.30
CA VAL A 90 -2.26 0.49 7.71
C VAL A 90 -2.81 -0.93 7.81
N ARG A 91 -4.12 -1.03 7.99
CA ARG A 91 -4.89 -2.26 7.86
C ARG A 91 -5.96 -2.05 6.79
N GLY A 92 -6.17 -3.02 5.91
CA GLY A 92 -7.16 -2.89 4.84
C GLY A 92 -7.23 -4.09 3.91
N SER A 93 -7.88 -3.87 2.76
CA SER A 93 -8.00 -4.83 1.66
C SER A 93 -7.14 -4.39 0.47
N PRO A 94 -6.07 -5.14 0.13
CA PRO A 94 -5.19 -4.83 -0.98
C PRO A 94 -5.65 -5.49 -2.28
N PHE A 95 -5.35 -4.88 -3.41
CA PHE A 95 -5.63 -5.39 -4.75
C PHE A 95 -4.61 -4.84 -5.76
N ALA A 96 -4.54 -5.45 -6.94
CA ALA A 96 -3.62 -5.04 -7.98
C ALA A 96 -4.06 -3.75 -8.69
N ALA A 97 -3.10 -3.05 -9.30
CA ALA A 97 -3.37 -1.80 -9.99
C ALA A 97 -3.91 -2.00 -11.40
N HIS A 98 -5.22 -1.75 -11.62
CA HIS A 98 -5.84 -1.88 -12.95
C HIS A 98 -6.18 -0.57 -13.69
N THR A 99 -6.06 0.60 -13.06
CA THR A 99 -6.51 1.87 -13.66
C THR A 99 -5.41 2.93 -13.67
N SER A 100 -5.60 3.98 -14.48
CA SER A 100 -4.74 5.17 -14.49
C SER A 100 -4.78 5.98 -13.19
N HIS A 101 -5.72 5.71 -12.29
CA HIS A 101 -5.79 6.31 -10.96
C HIS A 101 -5.01 5.51 -9.90
N HIS A 102 -4.44 4.36 -10.28
CA HIS A 102 -3.66 3.52 -9.38
C HIS A 102 -2.17 3.85 -9.51
N HIS A 103 -1.63 4.56 -8.53
CA HIS A 103 -0.29 5.15 -8.60
C HIS A 103 0.81 4.31 -7.93
N ALA A 104 0.56 3.03 -7.71
CA ALA A 104 1.53 2.03 -7.25
C ALA A 104 1.06 0.63 -7.67
N PRO A 105 1.95 -0.39 -7.78
CA PRO A 105 1.56 -1.74 -8.20
C PRO A 105 0.49 -2.41 -7.34
N ILE A 106 0.48 -2.11 -6.04
CA ILE A 106 -0.56 -2.54 -5.09
C ILE A 106 -1.34 -1.30 -4.67
N VAL A 107 -2.66 -1.43 -4.64
CA VAL A 107 -3.59 -0.47 -4.04
C VAL A 107 -4.19 -1.08 -2.79
N MET A 108 -4.46 -0.30 -1.75
CA MET A 108 -5.12 -0.78 -0.54
C MET A 108 -6.21 0.18 -0.08
N GLN A 109 -7.42 -0.34 0.06
CA GLN A 109 -8.52 0.33 0.75
C GLN A 109 -8.32 0.17 2.25
N VAL A 110 -8.00 1.27 2.95
CA VAL A 110 -7.55 1.24 4.34
C VAL A 110 -8.71 1.45 5.31
N SER A 111 -8.97 0.45 6.14
CA SER A 111 -9.97 0.48 7.21
C SER A 111 -9.42 1.07 8.52
N GLU A 112 -8.12 0.96 8.76
CA GLU A 112 -7.45 1.54 9.94
C GLU A 112 -6.05 2.06 9.62
N ILE A 113 -5.65 3.16 10.24
CA ILE A 113 -4.30 3.71 10.15
C ILE A 113 -3.86 4.27 11.49
N SER A 114 -2.63 3.95 11.90
CA SER A 114 -2.05 4.39 13.18
C SER A 114 -0.56 4.75 13.02
N PRO A 115 -0.04 5.69 13.83
CA PRO A 115 1.39 5.96 13.88
C PRO A 115 2.16 4.72 14.39
N ARG A 116 3.41 4.58 13.95
CA ARG A 116 4.38 3.59 14.44
C ARG A 116 5.46 4.23 15.29
#